data_AF-A0A968HWM6-F1
#
_entry.id   AF-A0A968HWM6-F1
#
_cell.length_a   1.000
_cell.length_b   1.000
_cell.length_c   1.000
_cell.angle_alpha   90.00
_cell.angle_beta   90.00
_cell.angle_gamma   90.00
#
_symmetry.space_group_name_H-M   'P 1'
#
loop_
_entity.id
_entity.type
_entity.pdbx_description
1 polymer ?
#
loop_
_entity_poly.entity_id
_entity_poly.type
_entity_poly.pdbx_seq_one_letter_code
_entity_poly.pdbx_strand_id
1 'polypeptide(L)'
;MILRRAMVDILPTKIQWRRGKGNLGIAFDHTLQKFGKGLMAEVINHSSDSLSTFIDMADLGKIYERFNQGQASTEDILSLWQAVNLSLWLETRQSSTTGISPKVN
;
A
#
# COMPACT_ATOMS: atom_id res chain seq x y z
N MET A 1 -14.49 -22.74 -15.51
CA MET A 1 -13.27 -22.69 -16.34
C MET A 1 -13.64 -22.98 -17.80
N ILE A 2 -14.24 -22.02 -18.54
CA ILE A 2 -14.87 -22.31 -19.85
C ILE A 2 -14.39 -21.37 -20.98
N LEU A 3 -14.04 -20.10 -20.67
CA LEU A 3 -13.71 -19.11 -21.71
C LEU A 3 -12.34 -19.28 -22.40
N ARG A 4 -11.40 -20.02 -21.82
CA ARG A 4 -9.98 -20.01 -22.26
C ARG A 4 -9.62 -21.03 -23.34
N ARG A 5 -10.49 -22.02 -23.58
CA ARG A 5 -10.28 -23.02 -24.65
C ARG A 5 -10.58 -22.44 -26.04
N ALA A 6 -11.41 -21.39 -26.12
CA ALA A 6 -11.78 -20.70 -27.35
C ALA A 6 -10.68 -19.76 -27.90
N MET A 7 -9.57 -19.55 -27.18
CA MET A 7 -8.47 -18.68 -27.58
C MET A 7 -7.23 -19.43 -28.08
N VAL A 8 -7.32 -20.76 -28.16
CA VAL A 8 -6.32 -21.60 -28.83
C VAL A 8 -6.22 -21.12 -30.29
N ASP A 9 -4.99 -20.93 -30.78
CA ASP A 9 -4.63 -20.43 -32.12
C ASP A 9 -4.89 -18.93 -32.43
N ILE A 10 -5.48 -18.15 -31.51
CA ILE A 10 -5.64 -16.69 -31.68
C ILE A 10 -4.49 -15.92 -31.02
N LEU A 11 -4.02 -16.37 -29.86
CA LEU A 11 -2.91 -15.75 -29.13
C LEU A 11 -1.74 -16.73 -28.98
N PRO A 12 -0.48 -16.23 -29.09
CA PRO A 12 0.71 -17.03 -28.79
C PRO A 12 0.61 -17.68 -27.41
N THR A 13 1.06 -18.92 -27.28
CA THR A 13 0.98 -19.72 -26.05
C THR A 13 1.52 -18.97 -24.83
N LYS A 14 2.56 -18.14 -25.01
CA LYS A 14 3.15 -17.30 -23.95
C LYS A 14 2.21 -16.21 -23.39
N ILE A 15 1.23 -15.74 -24.18
CA ILE A 15 0.26 -14.71 -23.79
C ILE A 15 -1.00 -15.32 -23.15
N GLN A 16 -1.33 -16.57 -23.50
CA GLN A 16 -2.44 -17.32 -22.89
C GLN A 16 -2.27 -17.49 -21.37
N TRP A 17 -1.02 -17.50 -20.89
CA TRP A 17 -0.65 -17.68 -19.49
C TRP A 17 -0.13 -16.38 -18.86
N ARG A 18 -0.86 -15.26 -18.96
CA ARG A 18 -0.59 -14.14 -18.05
C ARG A 18 -1.03 -14.52 -16.63
N ARG A 19 -0.13 -15.18 -15.88
CA ARG A 19 -0.34 -15.53 -14.45
C ARG A 19 -0.51 -14.28 -13.57
N GLY A 20 -0.05 -13.11 -14.00
CA GLY A 20 -0.10 -11.87 -13.23
C GLY A 20 -1.16 -10.90 -13.73
N LYS A 21 -2.46 -11.17 -13.50
CA LYS A 21 -3.47 -10.09 -13.47
C LYS A 21 -3.55 -9.39 -12.11
N GLY A 22 -2.91 -9.96 -11.08
CA GLY A 22 -2.85 -9.43 -9.72
C GLY A 22 -1.45 -9.15 -9.19
N ASN A 23 -0.38 -9.33 -9.99
CA ASN A 23 0.97 -8.96 -9.56
C ASN A 23 1.18 -7.45 -9.79
N LEU A 24 0.57 -6.65 -8.92
CA LEU A 24 0.80 -5.21 -8.84
C LEU A 24 2.14 -4.88 -8.15
N GLY A 25 2.84 -5.90 -7.61
CA GLY A 25 4.10 -5.75 -6.87
C GLY A 25 5.15 -4.96 -7.62
N ILE A 26 5.28 -5.13 -8.95
CA ILE A 26 6.26 -4.39 -9.76
C ILE A 26 5.98 -2.87 -9.80
N ALA A 27 4.70 -2.48 -9.94
CA ALA A 27 4.33 -1.07 -9.93
C ALA A 27 4.43 -0.47 -8.53
N PHE A 28 4.10 -1.27 -7.50
CA PHE A 28 4.22 -0.88 -6.11
C PHE A 28 5.67 -0.70 -5.70
N ASP A 29 6.57 -1.66 -5.97
CA ASP A 29 8.00 -1.58 -5.69
C ASP A 29 8.60 -0.29 -6.23
N HIS A 30 8.36 -0.01 -7.52
CA HIS A 30 8.90 1.18 -8.15
C HIS A 30 8.37 2.47 -7.50
N THR A 31 7.09 2.51 -7.11
CA THR A 31 6.48 3.72 -6.53
C THR A 31 6.87 3.90 -5.05
N LEU A 32 6.89 2.82 -4.26
CA LEU A 32 7.34 2.81 -2.87
C LEU A 32 8.81 3.22 -2.76
N GLN A 33 9.65 2.66 -3.62
CA GLN A 33 11.08 2.89 -3.59
C GLN A 33 11.43 4.32 -4.03
N LYS A 34 10.66 4.89 -4.97
CA LYS A 34 10.88 6.24 -5.51
C LYS A 34 10.24 7.36 -4.67
N PHE A 35 9.04 7.15 -4.14
CA PHE A 35 8.26 8.19 -3.46
C PHE A 35 7.83 7.81 -2.04
N GLY A 36 7.78 6.51 -1.73
CA GLY A 36 7.26 6.00 -0.47
C GLY A 36 8.25 6.03 0.70
N LYS A 37 9.57 6.04 0.48
CA LYS A 37 10.55 5.97 1.59
C LYS A 37 10.41 7.10 2.62
N GLY A 38 10.29 8.34 2.16
CA GLY A 38 10.11 9.49 3.06
C GLY A 38 8.79 9.44 3.80
N LEU A 39 7.71 9.16 3.07
CA LEU A 39 6.37 9.04 3.63
C LEU A 39 6.24 7.85 4.59
N MET A 40 6.92 6.73 4.34
CA MET A 40 6.95 5.58 5.24
C MET A 40 7.70 5.88 6.52
N ALA A 41 8.85 6.55 6.41
CA ALA A 41 9.57 7.03 7.58
C ALA A 41 8.71 8.00 8.40
N GLU A 42 7.93 8.87 7.74
CA GLU A 42 7.00 9.76 8.41
C GLU A 42 5.87 8.99 9.11
N VAL A 43 5.20 8.07 8.41
CA VAL A 43 4.11 7.24 8.97
C VAL A 43 4.58 6.39 10.14
N ILE A 44 5.81 5.86 10.10
CA ILE A 44 6.36 5.04 11.19
C ILE A 44 6.79 5.89 12.39
N ASN A 45 7.39 7.07 12.15
CA ASN A 45 7.94 7.91 13.22
C ASN A 45 6.92 8.92 13.80
N HIS A 46 5.91 9.29 13.02
CA HIS A 46 4.87 10.28 13.36
C HIS A 46 3.47 9.69 13.29
N SER A 47 3.33 8.36 13.44
CA SER A 47 2.02 7.70 13.43
C SER A 47 1.09 8.39 14.42
N SER A 48 -0.02 8.91 13.92
CA SER A 48 -1.14 9.35 14.76
C SER A 48 -1.57 8.16 15.64
N ASP A 49 -1.94 8.42 16.90
CA ASP A 49 -2.54 7.41 17.81
C ASP A 49 -3.72 6.65 17.18
N SER A 50 -4.31 7.20 16.11
CA SER A 50 -5.35 6.53 15.33
C SER A 50 -4.84 5.33 14.52
N LEU A 51 -3.59 5.33 14.05
CA LEU A 51 -3.06 4.25 13.21
C LEU A 51 -2.76 3.00 14.05
N SER A 52 -2.25 3.18 15.27
CA SER A 52 -1.94 2.10 16.22
C SER A 52 -3.17 1.32 16.68
N THR A 53 -4.38 1.85 16.46
CA THR A 53 -5.65 1.14 16.69
C THR A 53 -5.89 0.03 15.67
N PHE A 54 -5.30 0.14 14.48
CA PHE A 54 -5.53 -0.79 13.37
C PHE A 54 -4.32 -1.65 13.03
N ILE A 55 -3.11 -1.19 13.37
CA ILE A 55 -1.86 -1.84 12.98
C ILE A 55 -0.95 -1.97 14.19
N ASP A 56 -0.35 -3.14 14.37
CA ASP A 56 0.76 -3.32 15.30
C ASP A 56 2.00 -2.57 14.78
N MET A 57 2.32 -1.47 15.44
CA MET A 57 3.42 -0.59 15.04
C MET A 57 4.80 -1.26 15.20
N ALA A 58 4.95 -2.21 16.13
CA ALA A 58 6.20 -2.93 16.31
C ALA A 58 6.44 -3.90 15.15
N ASP A 59 5.39 -4.60 14.71
CA ASP A 59 5.49 -5.47 13.54
C ASP A 59 5.63 -4.68 12.24
N LEU A 60 4.95 -3.54 12.11
CA LEU A 60 5.14 -2.62 10.98
C LEU A 60 6.60 -2.10 10.90
N GLY A 61 7.21 -1.80 12.04
CA GLY A 61 8.63 -1.42 12.13
C GLY A 61 9.56 -2.53 11.61
N LYS A 62 9.34 -3.78 12.01
CA LYS A 62 10.13 -4.94 11.53
C LYS A 62 9.96 -5.15 10.01
N ILE A 63 8.74 -4.97 9.50
CA ILE A 63 8.45 -5.04 8.06
C ILE A 63 9.25 -3.95 7.33
N TYR A 64 9.26 -2.72 7.86
CA TYR A 64 10.00 -1.61 7.27
C TYR A 64 11.52 -1.82 7.30
N GLU A 65 12.06 -2.38 8.37
CA GLU A 65 13.48 -2.74 8.44
C GLU A 65 13.86 -3.75 7.35
N ARG A 66 13.05 -4.82 7.17
CA ARG A 66 13.26 -5.78 6.08
C ARG A 66 13.20 -5.10 4.71
N PHE A 67 12.27 -4.17 4.51
CA PHE A 67 12.19 -3.38 3.28
C PHE A 67 13.45 -2.53 3.06
N ASN A 68 13.96 -1.86 4.09
CA ASN A 68 15.15 -1.03 3.97
C ASN A 68 16.43 -1.85 3.70
N GLN A 69 16.48 -3.09 4.22
CA GLN A 69 17.55 -4.06 3.96
C GLN A 69 17.43 -4.75 2.60
N GLY A 70 16.38 -4.48 1.82
CA GLY A 70 16.12 -5.14 0.53
C GLY A 70 15.67 -6.60 0.67
N GLN A 71 15.18 -6.99 1.83
CA GLN A 71 14.74 -8.35 2.18
C GLN A 71 13.22 -8.48 2.31
N ALA A 72 12.46 -7.43 1.96
CA ALA A 72 11.00 -7.47 2.03
C ALA A 72 10.39 -8.43 1.01
N SER A 73 9.43 -9.21 1.48
CA SER A 73 8.54 -9.99 0.62
C SER A 73 7.50 -9.11 -0.07
N THR A 74 6.81 -9.65 -1.09
CA THR A 74 5.67 -8.95 -1.70
C THR A 74 4.55 -8.64 -0.71
N GLU A 75 4.36 -9.47 0.31
CA GLU A 75 3.39 -9.25 1.39
C GLU A 75 3.82 -8.11 2.31
N ASP A 76 5.12 -8.01 2.61
CA ASP A 76 5.70 -6.90 3.38
C ASP A 76 5.45 -5.57 2.65
N ILE A 77 5.73 -5.53 1.34
CA ILE A 77 5.51 -4.36 0.48
C ILE A 77 4.04 -3.94 0.48
N LEU A 78 3.13 -4.91 0.36
CA LEU A 78 1.69 -4.65 0.37
C LEU A 78 1.24 -4.11 1.74
N SER A 79 1.75 -4.67 2.84
CA SER A 79 1.43 -4.25 4.20
C SER A 79 1.89 -2.82 4.47
N LEU A 80 3.11 -2.47 4.05
CA LEU A 80 3.62 -1.10 4.13
C LEU A 80 2.77 -0.12 3.30
N TRP A 81 2.36 -0.53 2.10
CA TRP A 81 1.49 0.28 1.26
C TRP A 81 0.11 0.51 1.92
N GLN A 82 -0.49 -0.52 2.51
CA GLN A 82 -1.76 -0.40 3.23
C GLN A 82 -1.64 0.54 4.43
N ALA A 83 -0.58 0.41 5.22
CA ALA A 83 -0.33 1.28 6.37
C ALA A 83 -0.21 2.76 5.97
N VAL A 84 0.54 3.05 4.90
CA VAL A 84 0.69 4.41 4.38
C VAL A 84 -0.65 4.98 3.90
N ASN A 85 -1.42 4.23 3.11
CA ASN A 85 -2.72 4.70 2.63
C ASN A 85 -3.70 4.93 3.79
N LEU A 86 -3.68 4.06 4.79
CA LEU A 86 -4.52 4.21 5.97
C LEU A 86 -4.14 5.46 6.77
N SER A 87 -2.84 5.72 6.98
CA SER A 87 -2.38 6.94 7.66
C SER A 87 -2.86 8.20 6.95
N LEU A 88 -2.64 8.29 5.64
CA LEU A 88 -3.10 9.42 4.83
C LEU A 88 -4.62 9.60 4.90
N TRP A 89 -5.37 8.50 4.86
CA TRP A 89 -6.82 8.54 4.97
C TRP A 89 -7.28 9.03 6.36
N LEU A 90 -6.62 8.62 7.43
CA LEU A 90 -6.91 9.07 8.79
C LEU A 90 -6.58 10.57 8.97
N GLU A 91 -5.44 11.02 8.44
CA GLU A 91 -5.03 12.43 8.48
C GLU A 91 -6.02 13.34 7.74
N THR A 92 -6.48 12.93 6.55
CA THR A 92 -7.50 13.71 5.79
C THR A 92 -8.85 13.78 6.52
N ARG A 93 -9.21 12.77 7.31
CA ARG A 93 -10.42 12.76 8.16
C ARG A 93 -10.27 13.58 9.44
N GLN A 94 -9.09 13.61 10.06
CA GLN A 94 -8.82 14.44 11.23
C GLN A 94 -8.77 15.92 10.85
N SER A 95 -8.17 16.25 9.70
CA SER A 95 -8.07 17.62 9.17
C SER A 95 -9.44 18.27 8.89
N SER A 96 -10.47 17.48 8.62
CA SER A 96 -11.84 17.97 8.33
C SER A 96 -12.67 18.24 9.60
N THR A 97 -12.18 17.87 10.79
CA THR A 97 -12.92 18.07 12.06
C THR A 97 -12.63 19.43 12.72
N THR A 98 -11.61 20.17 12.30
CA THR A 98 -11.26 21.50 12.88
C THR A 98 -11.97 22.68 12.18
N GLY A 99 -12.94 22.41 11.31
CA GLY A 99 -13.44 23.39 10.34
C GLY A 99 -14.90 23.83 10.45
N ILE A 100 -15.59 23.76 11.60
CA ILE A 100 -16.93 24.38 11.74
C ILE A 100 -17.11 24.99 13.14
N SER A 101 -16.75 26.26 13.30
CA SER A 101 -17.37 27.15 14.30
C SER A 101 -18.33 28.08 13.57
N PRO A 102 -19.65 28.02 13.80
CA PRO A 102 -20.54 29.05 13.32
C PRO A 102 -20.45 30.24 14.28
N LYS A 103 -19.67 31.27 13.92
CA LYS A 103 -19.94 32.61 14.42
C LYS A 103 -21.17 33.13 13.67
N VAL A 104 -22.34 33.00 14.29
CA VAL A 104 -23.51 33.79 13.91
C VAL A 104 -23.64 34.92 14.93
N ASN A 105 -23.71 36.12 14.36
CA ASN A 105 -23.81 37.44 14.98
C ASN A 105 -25.10 37.59 15.80
#